data_AF-A0A2J5PDV4-F1
#
_entry.id   AF-A0A2J5PDV4-F1
#
_cell.length_a   1.000
_cell.length_b   1.000
_cell.length_c   1.000
_cell.angle_alpha   90.00
_cell.angle_beta   90.00
_cell.angle_gamma   90.00
#
_symmetry.space_group_name_H-M   'P 1'
#
loop_
_entity.id
_entity.type
_entity.pdbx_description
1 polymer ?
#
loop_
_entity_poly.entity_id
_entity_poly.type
_entity_poly.pdbx_seq_one_letter_code
_entity_poly.pdbx_strand_id
1 'polypeptide(L)'
;LDRIAEKRSGYISICKSFDAYRAWVIVEAGHYDAIQLPDGTLKKHPRSISFASMDECEFQELYKASLDVLWRWILSRSFNSLQEAENAANQLLSFAG
;
A
#
# COMPACT_ATOMS: atom_id res chain seq x y z
N LEU A 1 22.79 -19.64 -21.76
CA LEU A 1 22.67 -18.85 -20.51
C LEU A 1 21.41 -17.96 -20.57
N ASP A 2 20.34 -18.41 -21.26
CA ASP A 2 19.34 -17.47 -21.82
C ASP A 2 17.90 -17.76 -21.38
N ARG A 3 17.70 -18.69 -20.43
CA ARG A 3 16.36 -19.07 -19.93
C ARG A 3 15.85 -18.20 -18.78
N ILE A 4 16.63 -17.24 -18.29
CA ILE A 4 16.32 -16.42 -17.10
C ILE A 4 15.86 -15.00 -17.48
N ALA A 5 16.16 -14.53 -18.69
CA ALA A 5 15.87 -13.16 -19.12
C ALA A 5 14.47 -12.96 -19.72
N GLU A 6 13.90 -13.97 -20.41
CA GLU A 6 12.63 -13.81 -21.16
C GLU A 6 11.35 -13.99 -20.33
N LYS A 7 11.40 -14.55 -19.11
CA LYS A 7 10.19 -14.79 -18.30
C LYS A 7 9.81 -13.67 -17.32
N ARG A 8 10.51 -12.53 -17.32
CA ARG A 8 10.12 -11.34 -16.52
C ARG A 8 9.54 -10.19 -17.36
N SER A 9 9.16 -10.49 -18.61
CA SER A 9 8.29 -9.67 -19.48
C SER A 9 6.91 -9.34 -18.86
N GLY A 10 6.58 -9.86 -17.68
CA GLY A 10 5.42 -9.45 -16.88
C GLY A 10 5.51 -8.05 -16.24
N TYR A 11 6.42 -7.19 -16.68
CA TYR A 11 6.53 -5.79 -16.25
C TYR A 11 5.34 -4.91 -16.69
N ILE A 12 4.30 -5.47 -17.33
CA ILE A 12 3.27 -4.70 -18.03
C ILE A 12 1.87 -5.21 -17.65
N SER A 13 1.52 -5.11 -16.37
CA SER A 13 0.15 -4.76 -15.99
C SER A 13 0.23 -3.60 -15.00
N ILE A 14 0.70 -2.47 -15.52
CA ILE A 14 1.10 -1.24 -14.84
C ILE A 14 0.05 -0.61 -13.90
N CYS A 15 -1.17 -1.16 -13.73
CA CYS A 15 -2.22 -0.57 -12.87
C CYS A 15 -3.27 -1.55 -12.28
N LYS A 16 -2.99 -2.85 -12.02
CA LYS A 16 -4.03 -3.76 -11.46
C LYS A 16 -3.61 -4.78 -10.39
N SER A 17 -2.37 -4.84 -9.93
CA SER A 17 -2.05 -5.68 -8.76
C SER A 17 -2.30 -4.88 -7.48
N PHE A 18 -3.43 -5.18 -6.82
CA PHE A 18 -3.73 -4.70 -5.48
C PHE A 18 -2.54 -4.88 -4.54
N ASP A 19 -1.80 -5.98 -4.67
CA ASP A 19 -0.60 -6.26 -3.87
C ASP A 19 0.55 -5.27 -4.08
N ALA A 20 0.80 -4.81 -5.30
CA ALA A 20 1.86 -3.82 -5.55
C ALA A 20 1.47 -2.45 -4.98
N TYR A 21 0.19 -2.09 -5.10
CA TYR A 21 -0.33 -0.87 -4.52
C TYR A 21 -0.32 -0.92 -2.99
N ARG A 22 -0.78 -2.03 -2.40
CA ARG A 22 -0.70 -2.30 -0.96
C ARG A 22 0.75 -2.21 -0.49
N ALA A 23 1.69 -2.87 -1.18
CA ALA A 23 3.11 -2.82 -0.86
C ALA A 23 3.65 -1.39 -0.82
N TRP A 24 3.29 -0.56 -1.80
CA TRP A 24 3.66 0.85 -1.82
C TRP A 24 3.07 1.64 -0.64
N VAL A 25 1.77 1.49 -0.35
CA VAL A 25 1.12 2.15 0.80
C VAL A 25 1.79 1.77 2.13
N ILE A 26 2.13 0.49 2.31
CA ILE A 26 2.80 -0.01 3.52
C ILE A 26 4.20 0.61 3.69
N VAL A 27 4.96 0.75 2.60
CA VAL A 27 6.27 1.42 2.63
C VAL A 27 6.12 2.90 2.97
N GLU A 28 5.16 3.59 2.36
CA GLU A 28 4.87 5.00 2.62
C GLU A 28 4.35 5.25 4.04
N ALA A 29 3.62 4.30 4.61
CA ALA A 29 3.18 4.30 6.01
C ALA A 29 4.35 4.07 6.99
N GLY A 30 5.58 3.83 6.49
CA GLY A 30 6.77 3.64 7.32
C GLY A 30 7.00 2.21 7.79
N HIS A 31 6.15 1.27 7.43
CA HIS A 31 6.27 -0.15 7.80
C HIS A 31 7.10 -0.92 6.77
N TYR A 32 8.38 -0.59 6.66
CA TYR A 32 9.31 -1.28 5.77
C TYR A 32 10.59 -1.68 6.50
N ASP A 33 11.18 -2.77 6.03
CA ASP A 33 12.51 -3.19 6.44
C ASP A 33 13.50 -2.77 5.36
N ALA A 34 14.57 -2.09 5.76
CA ALA A 34 15.63 -1.66 4.85
C ALA A 34 16.62 -2.82 4.69
N ILE A 35 16.61 -3.46 3.51
CA ILE A 35 17.52 -4.55 3.20
C ILE A 35 18.70 -3.95 2.42
N GLN A 36 19.90 -4.09 2.97
CA GLN A 36 21.13 -3.75 2.25
C GLN A 36 21.49 -4.91 1.32
N LEU A 37 21.56 -4.61 0.03
CA LEU A 37 22.01 -5.56 -0.98
C LEU A 37 23.53 -5.68 -0.95
N PRO A 38 24.09 -6.80 -1.43
CA PRO A 38 25.54 -7.00 -1.51
C PRO A 38 26.28 -5.94 -2.35
N ASP A 39 25.57 -5.20 -3.21
CA ASP A 39 26.08 -4.07 -3.99
C ASP A 39 26.10 -2.73 -3.24
N GLY A 40 25.67 -2.72 -1.97
CA GLY A 40 25.59 -1.53 -1.12
C GLY A 40 24.26 -0.76 -1.23
N THR A 41 23.37 -1.15 -2.16
CA THR A 41 22.08 -0.47 -2.35
C THR A 41 21.11 -0.81 -1.23
N LEU A 42 20.41 0.20 -0.71
CA LEU A 42 19.31 0.02 0.25
C LEU A 42 17.99 -0.16 -0.48
N LYS A 43 17.38 -1.34 -0.33
CA LYS A 43 16.04 -1.61 -0.85
C LYS A 43 15.03 -1.61 0.29
N LYS A 44 14.00 -0.77 0.16
CA LYS A 44 12.83 -0.79 1.07
C LYS A 44 11.97 -2.00 0.74
N HIS A 45 11.88 -2.95 1.66
CA HIS A 45 11.00 -4.09 1.55
C HIS A 45 9.78 -3.85 2.46
N PRO A 46 8.55 -3.84 1.95
CA PRO A 46 7.36 -3.72 2.81
C PRO A 46 7.39 -4.84 3.85
N ARG A 47 7.17 -4.51 5.12
CA ARG A 47 7.09 -5.53 6.16
C ARG A 47 5.90 -6.44 5.85
N SER A 48 6.11 -7.76 5.92
CA SER A 48 5.01 -8.71 5.78
C SER A 48 4.13 -8.64 7.02
N ILE A 49 3.12 -7.78 6.98
CA ILE A 49 2.18 -7.57 8.08
C ILE A 49 1.17 -8.70 8.06
N SER A 50 1.31 -9.64 9.01
CA SER A 50 0.27 -10.60 9.33
C SER A 50 -0.77 -9.93 10.21
N PHE A 51 -1.93 -9.59 9.64
CA PHE A 51 -3.05 -8.99 10.39
C PHE A 51 -3.50 -9.89 11.56
N ALA A 52 -3.33 -11.20 11.45
CA ALA A 52 -3.69 -12.16 12.50
C ALA A 52 -2.67 -12.20 13.65
N SER A 53 -1.49 -11.61 13.48
CA SER A 53 -0.37 -11.72 14.43
C SER A 53 0.01 -10.38 15.07
N MET A 54 -0.64 -9.28 14.64
CA MET A 54 -0.41 -7.95 15.21
C MET A 54 -1.42 -7.65 16.31
N ASP A 55 -1.01 -6.84 17.29
CA ASP A 55 -1.92 -6.36 18.33
C ASP A 55 -2.90 -5.31 17.78
N GLU A 56 -4.06 -5.14 18.41
CA GLU A 56 -5.08 -4.18 17.98
C GLU A 56 -4.50 -2.75 17.93
N CYS A 57 -3.63 -2.37 18.87
CA CYS A 57 -3.00 -1.05 18.85
C CYS A 57 -2.11 -0.86 17.60
N GLU A 58 -1.29 -1.86 17.28
CA GLU A 58 -0.43 -1.85 16.09
C GLU A 58 -1.28 -1.81 14.82
N PHE A 59 -2.41 -2.51 14.81
CA PHE A 59 -3.34 -2.51 13.68
C PHE A 59 -3.95 -1.14 13.47
N GLN A 60 -4.43 -0.49 14.54
CA GLN A 60 -5.01 0.84 14.48
C GLN A 60 -4.00 1.89 14.00
N GLU A 61 -2.75 1.81 14.45
CA GLU A 61 -1.67 2.69 13.98
C GLU A 61 -1.40 2.50 12.48
N LEU A 62 -1.23 1.25 12.05
CA LEU A 62 -1.01 0.94 10.64
C LEU A 62 -2.20 1.38 9.77
N TYR A 63 -3.42 1.15 10.24
CA TYR A 63 -4.64 1.53 9.55
C TYR A 63 -4.70 3.05 9.35
N LYS A 64 -4.47 3.82 10.41
CA LYS A 64 -4.43 5.30 10.33
C LYS A 64 -3.32 5.79 9.41
N ALA A 65 -2.11 5.26 9.54
CA ALA A 65 -0.98 5.64 8.69
C ALA A 65 -1.25 5.33 7.20
N SER A 66 -1.85 4.17 6.91
CA SER A 66 -2.24 3.81 5.56
C SER A 66 -3.33 4.73 5.01
N LEU A 67 -4.33 5.08 5.83
CA LEU A 67 -5.39 6.01 5.47
C LEU A 67 -4.85 7.42 5.19
N ASP A 68 -3.90 7.90 6.00
CA ASP A 68 -3.24 9.20 5.80
C ASP A 68 -2.44 9.25 4.48
N VAL A 69 -1.75 8.15 4.13
CA VAL A 69 -1.08 8.02 2.83
C VAL A 69 -2.12 8.09 1.70
N LEU A 70 -3.20 7.32 1.77
CA LEU A 70 -4.28 7.36 0.77
C LEU A 70 -4.91 8.75 0.66
N TRP A 71 -5.11 9.41 1.80
CA TRP A 71 -5.61 10.77 1.86
C TRP A 71 -4.69 11.74 1.14
N ARG A 72 -3.41 11.80 1.54
CA ARG A 72 -2.42 12.74 0.99
C ARG A 72 -2.18 12.57 -0.52
N TRP A 73 -2.24 11.35 -1.02
CA TRP A 73 -1.84 11.06 -2.40
C TRP A 73 -3.01 10.98 -3.38
N ILE A 74 -4.19 10.53 -2.92
CA ILE A 74 -5.35 10.31 -3.78
C ILE A 74 -6.51 11.22 -3.38
N LEU A 75 -7.02 11.06 -2.15
CA LEU A 75 -8.31 11.65 -1.80
C LEU A 75 -8.26 13.16 -1.66
N SER A 76 -7.15 13.73 -1.21
CA SER A 76 -6.98 15.19 -1.06
C SER A 76 -7.00 15.95 -2.38
N ARG A 77 -6.92 15.24 -3.52
CA ARG A 77 -7.05 15.84 -4.87
C ARG A 77 -8.49 15.85 -5.36
N SER A 78 -9.30 14.91 -4.89
CA SER A 78 -10.71 14.76 -5.28
C SER A 78 -11.69 15.31 -4.25
N PHE A 79 -11.29 15.41 -2.99
CA PHE A 79 -12.13 15.81 -1.87
C PHE A 79 -11.46 16.94 -1.09
N ASN A 80 -12.27 17.90 -0.63
CA ASN A 80 -11.78 19.08 0.08
C ASN A 80 -11.65 18.85 1.59
N SER A 81 -12.28 17.79 2.12
CA SER A 81 -12.23 17.44 3.54
C SER A 81 -12.40 15.93 3.78
N LEU A 82 -11.82 15.43 4.88
CA LEU A 82 -11.92 14.02 5.27
C LEU A 82 -13.39 13.58 5.38
N GLN A 83 -14.23 14.44 5.95
CA GLN A 83 -15.67 14.22 6.11
C GLN A 83 -16.39 14.01 4.77
N GLU A 84 -15.97 14.70 3.71
CA GLU A 84 -16.54 14.55 2.37
C GLU A 84 -16.21 13.17 1.78
N ALA A 85 -14.97 12.71 1.95
CA ALA A 85 -14.55 11.39 1.51
C ALA A 85 -15.21 10.26 2.31
N GLU A 86 -15.37 10.43 3.63
CA GLU A 86 -16.10 9.48 4.47
C GLU A 86 -17.57 9.37 4.06
N ASN A 87 -18.22 10.50 3.77
CA ASN A 87 -19.60 10.49 3.27
C ASN A 87 -19.71 9.77 1.91
N ALA A 88 -18.77 10.01 1.00
CA ALA A 88 -18.72 9.30 -0.28
C ALA A 88 -18.48 7.78 -0.09
N ALA A 89 -17.58 7.40 0.83
CA ALA A 89 -17.36 6.00 1.17
C ALA A 89 -18.62 5.34 1.75
N ASN A 90 -19.33 6.02 2.65
CA ASN A 90 -20.59 5.54 3.22
C ASN A 90 -21.67 5.36 2.15
N GLN A 91 -21.76 6.28 1.18
CA GLN A 91 -22.66 6.13 0.04
C GLN A 91 -22.31 4.89 -0.78
N LEU A 92 -21.03 4.69 -1.14
CA LEU A 92 -20.60 3.49 -1.87
C LEU A 92 -20.87 2.18 -1.11
N LEU A 93 -20.62 2.16 0.20
CA LEU A 93 -20.92 1.01 1.06
C LEU A 93 -22.42 0.71 1.12
N SER A 94 -23.26 1.75 1.12
CA SER A 94 -24.73 1.58 1.13
C SER A 94 -25.28 0.95 -0.15
N PHE A 95 -24.57 1.04 -1.28
CA PHE A 95 -24.94 0.38 -2.54
C PHE A 95 -24.41 -1.05 -2.67
N ALA A 96 -23.48 -1.46 -1.82
CA ALA A 96 -22.88 -2.80 -1.83
C ALA A 96 -23.62 -3.80 -0.92
N GLY A 97 -24.72 -3.38 -0.28
CA GLY A 97 -25.58 -4.18 0.59
C GLY A 97 -26.74 -4.85 -0.13
#